data_AF-A0A9P4H3K1-F1
#
_entry.id   AF-A0A9P4H3K1-F1
#
_cell.length_a   1.000
_cell.length_b   1.000
_cell.length_c   1.000
_cell.angle_alpha   90.00
_cell.angle_beta   90.00
_cell.angle_gamma   90.00
#
_symmetry.space_group_name_H-M   'P 1'
#
loop_
_entity.id
_entity.type
_entity.pdbx_description
1 polymer ?
#
loop_
_entity_poly.entity_id
_entity_poly.type
_entity_poly.pdbx_seq_one_letter_code
_entity_poly.pdbx_strand_id
1 'polypeptide(L)'
;MDAPQKPFDILEFKYYLSPARVLVNLPKYDAAAEEKTPHPWWELDKSAIQVLLKDISDRVATCTQGATGLDKELQHVANTATKLEQVERGGIVKVALIGAQGAGKSLLINALFDCTGLSLTGAKGFACTSAIVKYAYGQGDKYSAEVRFLNAKMRESIIDKHIRSYLDYHNDLKDSDDKGGRPRTRSFKQDELDRERKKTAENFFDTIFGSRDDFLCAWSSSPVNTGEFKSLCQLKCTEAIDGFDMTSQGVTLFSKSNPAELLQEIKPFLSDLEDKVCLWPIVDCVTIRLNYPLLYEGLEIIELPGSGDVNMLRAKHADEVKDSVDVEIILGDTVRIGTDDLVMSTARAGILNHGPSKVKVIATKIDVRTHHVLSMKLIHSSGSI
;
A
#
# COMPACT_ATOMS: atom_id res chain seq x y z
N MET A 1 16.74 -37.31 -13.49
CA MET A 1 16.42 -37.04 -14.90
C MET A 1 15.16 -36.22 -14.87
N ASP A 2 15.32 -34.90 -14.82
CA ASP A 2 14.20 -33.97 -14.67
C ASP A 2 13.55 -33.74 -16.02
N ALA A 3 12.22 -33.87 -16.06
CA ALA A 3 11.44 -33.57 -17.25
C ALA A 3 11.57 -32.07 -17.57
N PRO A 4 11.70 -31.69 -18.86
CA PRO A 4 11.81 -30.28 -19.23
C PRO A 4 10.53 -29.54 -18.84
N GLN A 5 10.66 -28.51 -18.01
CA GLN A 5 9.60 -27.53 -17.77
C GLN A 5 9.15 -26.97 -19.11
N LYS A 6 7.85 -27.07 -19.41
CA LYS A 6 7.25 -26.38 -20.57
C LYS A 6 7.60 -24.90 -20.45
N PRO A 7 8.12 -24.25 -21.51
CA PRO A 7 8.30 -22.81 -21.49
C PRO A 7 6.94 -22.16 -21.25
N PHE A 8 6.87 -21.18 -20.36
CA PHE A 8 5.69 -20.31 -20.24
C PHE A 8 5.37 -19.80 -21.65
N ASP A 9 4.14 -19.99 -22.12
CA ASP A 9 3.68 -19.41 -23.38
C ASP A 9 3.74 -17.89 -23.27
N ILE A 10 4.82 -17.30 -23.77
CA ILE A 10 4.96 -15.86 -23.92
C ILE A 10 4.01 -15.48 -25.05
N LEU A 11 2.82 -14.99 -24.69
CA LEU A 11 1.86 -14.47 -25.64
C LEU A 11 2.52 -13.35 -26.46
N GLU A 12 2.67 -13.55 -27.77
CA GLU A 12 3.23 -12.52 -28.65
C GLU A 12 2.28 -11.31 -28.73
N PHE A 13 2.85 -10.10 -28.71
CA PHE A 13 2.10 -8.83 -28.72
C PHE A 13 1.05 -8.73 -29.86
N LYS A 14 1.27 -9.42 -30.98
CA LYS A 14 0.32 -9.50 -32.11
C LYS A 14 -1.06 -10.05 -31.72
N TYR A 15 -1.15 -10.91 -30.69
CA TYR A 15 -2.42 -11.44 -30.16
C TYR A 15 -3.26 -10.36 -29.45
N TYR A 16 -2.64 -9.27 -28.99
CA TYR A 16 -3.32 -8.16 -28.31
C TYR A 16 -3.77 -7.05 -29.28
N LEU A 17 -3.38 -7.09 -30.56
CA LEU A 17 -3.69 -6.05 -31.54
C LEU A 17 -5.03 -6.24 -32.27
N SER A 18 -5.52 -7.48 -32.42
CA SER A 18 -6.81 -7.75 -33.07
C SER A 18 -8.05 -7.39 -32.22
N PRO A 19 -8.03 -7.48 -30.87
CA PRO A 19 -9.22 -7.18 -30.06
C PRO A 19 -9.50 -5.68 -29.87
N ALA A 20 -8.56 -4.78 -30.12
CA ALA A 20 -8.66 -3.36 -29.73
C ALA A 20 -9.89 -2.61 -30.30
N ARG A 21 -10.53 -3.12 -31.36
CA ARG A 21 -11.80 -2.58 -31.91
C ARG A 21 -13.07 -3.20 -31.30
N VAL A 22 -12.95 -4.30 -30.57
CA VAL A 22 -14.06 -5.09 -29.97
C VAL A 22 -14.21 -4.82 -28.46
N LEU A 23 -13.21 -4.19 -27.81
CA LEU A 23 -13.15 -4.00 -26.34
C LEU A 23 -14.19 -3.02 -25.75
N VAL A 24 -15.06 -2.40 -26.55
CA VAL A 24 -16.05 -1.42 -26.05
C VAL A 24 -17.20 -2.10 -25.29
N ASN A 25 -17.45 -3.40 -25.53
CA ASN A 25 -18.51 -4.18 -24.88
C ASN A 25 -18.01 -5.56 -24.41
N LEU A 26 -16.88 -5.62 -23.71
CA LEU A 26 -16.53 -6.85 -23.01
C LEU A 26 -17.44 -7.01 -21.77
N PRO A 27 -18.00 -8.21 -21.53
CA PRO A 27 -18.61 -8.50 -20.24
C PRO A 27 -17.56 -8.32 -19.13
N LYS A 28 -18.03 -7.92 -17.95
CA LYS A 28 -17.19 -7.82 -16.76
C LYS A 28 -16.44 -9.14 -16.54
N TYR A 29 -15.16 -9.04 -16.22
CA TYR A 29 -14.33 -10.19 -15.91
C TYR A 29 -14.86 -10.88 -14.65
N ASP A 30 -15.19 -12.16 -14.74
CA ASP A 30 -15.58 -12.98 -13.59
C ASP A 30 -14.46 -13.97 -13.27
N ALA A 31 -13.69 -13.69 -12.22
CA ALA A 31 -12.63 -14.56 -11.75
C ALA A 31 -13.15 -15.95 -11.30
N ALA A 32 -14.44 -16.07 -10.95
CA ALA A 32 -15.03 -17.37 -10.61
C ALA A 32 -15.20 -18.28 -11.84
N ALA A 33 -15.26 -17.69 -13.04
CA ALA A 33 -15.37 -18.41 -14.31
C ALA A 33 -14.00 -18.74 -14.94
N GLU A 34 -12.89 -18.30 -14.34
CA GLU A 34 -11.54 -18.58 -14.83
C GLU A 34 -11.22 -20.08 -14.70
N GLU A 35 -10.69 -20.67 -15.77
CA GLU A 35 -10.26 -22.06 -15.76
C GLU A 35 -9.05 -22.20 -14.83
N LYS A 36 -9.25 -22.89 -13.72
CA LYS A 36 -8.20 -23.10 -12.72
C LYS A 36 -7.21 -24.12 -13.24
N THR A 37 -5.91 -23.81 -13.14
CA THR A 37 -4.87 -24.81 -13.37
C THR A 37 -5.11 -26.02 -12.47
N PRO A 38 -5.14 -27.26 -13.04
CA PRO A 38 -5.40 -28.47 -12.27
C PRO A 38 -4.45 -28.57 -11.08
N HIS A 39 -5.02 -28.60 -9.87
CA HIS A 39 -4.28 -28.67 -8.63
C HIS A 39 -5.18 -29.28 -7.55
N PRO A 40 -4.67 -30.20 -6.70
CA PRO A 40 -5.49 -30.88 -5.68
C PRO A 40 -6.26 -29.93 -4.76
N TRP A 41 -5.70 -28.74 -4.50
CA TRP A 41 -6.34 -27.67 -3.73
C TRP A 41 -7.74 -27.28 -4.25
N TRP A 42 -7.95 -27.31 -5.56
CA TRP A 42 -9.22 -26.94 -6.18
C TRP A 42 -10.25 -28.06 -6.16
N GLU A 43 -9.79 -29.31 -6.00
CA GLU A 43 -10.63 -30.51 -5.93
C GLU A 43 -11.14 -30.77 -4.51
N LEU A 44 -10.56 -30.11 -3.50
CA LEU A 44 -10.99 -30.24 -2.11
C LEU A 44 -12.38 -29.61 -1.88
N ASP A 45 -13.27 -30.36 -1.25
CA ASP A 45 -14.53 -29.82 -0.71
C ASP A 45 -14.25 -29.06 0.59
N LYS A 46 -13.73 -27.84 0.44
CA LYS A 46 -13.35 -26.96 1.55
C LYS A 46 -14.52 -26.70 2.50
N SER A 47 -15.74 -26.63 1.97
CA SER A 47 -16.96 -26.41 2.75
C SER A 47 -17.30 -27.63 3.62
N ALA A 48 -17.28 -28.84 3.06
CA ALA A 48 -17.48 -30.06 3.85
C ALA A 48 -16.39 -30.24 4.90
N ILE A 49 -15.12 -29.99 4.56
CA ILE A 49 -14.01 -30.05 5.51
C ILE A 49 -14.24 -29.06 6.66
N GLN A 50 -14.64 -27.83 6.35
CA GLN A 50 -14.91 -26.81 7.37
C GLN A 50 -16.08 -27.21 8.29
N VAL A 51 -17.15 -27.80 7.74
CA VAL A 51 -18.28 -28.32 8.53
C VAL A 51 -17.83 -29.45 9.46
N LEU A 52 -17.04 -30.39 8.96
CA LEU A 52 -16.52 -31.51 9.75
C LEU A 52 -15.57 -31.05 10.86
N LEU A 53 -14.67 -30.11 10.55
CA LEU A 53 -13.78 -29.51 11.53
C LEU A 53 -14.54 -28.78 12.63
N LYS A 54 -15.62 -28.06 12.26
CA LYS A 54 -16.50 -27.41 13.23
C LYS A 54 -17.23 -28.42 14.12
N ASP A 55 -17.77 -29.50 13.56
CA ASP A 55 -18.39 -30.59 14.34
C ASP A 55 -17.40 -31.20 15.35
N ILE A 56 -16.14 -31.40 14.95
CA ILE A 56 -15.07 -31.85 15.87
C ILE A 56 -14.85 -30.82 16.98
N SER A 57 -14.74 -29.52 16.65
CA SER A 57 -14.58 -28.45 17.65
C SER A 57 -15.73 -28.44 18.66
N ASP A 58 -16.97 -28.47 18.17
CA ASP A 58 -18.19 -28.42 19.00
C ASP A 58 -18.27 -29.63 19.95
N ARG A 59 -17.91 -30.83 19.47
CA ARG A 59 -17.85 -32.04 20.31
C ARG A 59 -16.79 -31.93 21.39
N VAL A 60 -15.58 -31.47 21.05
CA VAL A 60 -14.51 -31.30 22.04
C VAL A 60 -14.88 -30.23 23.06
N ALA A 61 -15.46 -29.12 22.63
CA ALA A 61 -15.96 -28.07 23.53
C ALA A 61 -17.00 -28.64 24.50
N THR A 62 -17.94 -29.46 24.01
CA THR A 62 -18.95 -30.13 24.85
C THR A 62 -18.31 -31.09 25.86
N CYS A 63 -17.35 -31.90 25.46
CA CYS A 63 -16.68 -32.85 26.35
C CYS A 63 -15.74 -32.19 27.39
N THR A 64 -15.25 -30.98 27.09
CA THR A 64 -14.34 -30.21 27.97
C THR A 64 -15.08 -29.16 28.80
N GLN A 65 -16.40 -29.03 28.67
CA GLN A 65 -17.22 -28.14 29.50
C GLN A 65 -17.03 -28.46 30.99
N GLY A 66 -16.69 -27.44 31.77
CA GLY A 66 -16.51 -27.54 33.22
C GLY A 66 -15.09 -27.95 33.66
N ALA A 67 -14.21 -28.37 32.75
CA ALA A 67 -12.79 -28.61 33.06
C ALA A 67 -11.94 -27.34 33.05
N THR A 68 -12.49 -26.22 32.56
CA THR A 68 -11.84 -24.91 32.50
C THR A 68 -11.40 -24.44 33.88
N GLY A 69 -10.09 -24.38 34.10
CA GLY A 69 -9.47 -23.98 35.37
C GLY A 69 -9.19 -25.12 36.37
N LEU A 70 -9.66 -26.34 36.10
CA LEU A 70 -9.39 -27.53 36.92
C LEU A 70 -8.22 -28.36 36.38
N ASP A 71 -8.03 -28.37 35.06
CA ASP A 71 -6.99 -29.16 34.39
C ASP A 71 -6.39 -28.39 33.21
N LYS A 72 -5.04 -28.28 33.19
CA LYS A 72 -4.31 -27.52 32.17
C LYS A 72 -4.25 -28.23 30.81
N GLU A 73 -4.27 -29.56 30.80
CA GLU A 73 -4.23 -30.34 29.56
C GLU A 73 -5.58 -30.29 28.85
N LEU A 74 -6.69 -30.46 29.59
CA LEU A 74 -8.04 -30.29 29.06
C LEU A 74 -8.29 -28.86 28.55
N GLN A 75 -7.77 -27.86 29.26
CA GLN A 75 -7.79 -26.48 28.78
C GLN A 75 -7.02 -26.31 27.46
N HIS A 76 -5.84 -26.94 27.34
CA HIS A 76 -5.05 -26.90 26.12
C HIS A 76 -5.77 -27.58 24.95
N VAL A 77 -6.41 -28.73 25.18
CA VAL A 77 -7.23 -29.44 24.18
C VAL A 77 -8.41 -28.59 23.74
N ALA A 78 -9.15 -27.98 24.67
CA ALA A 78 -10.26 -27.08 24.35
C ALA A 78 -9.81 -25.90 23.50
N ASN A 79 -8.71 -25.23 23.89
CA ASN A 79 -8.15 -24.10 23.16
C ASN A 79 -7.64 -24.50 21.76
N THR A 80 -7.16 -25.73 21.60
CA THR A 80 -6.70 -26.26 20.32
C THR A 80 -7.90 -26.58 19.42
N ALA A 81 -8.96 -27.15 19.97
CA ALA A 81 -10.19 -27.45 19.25
C ALA A 81 -10.85 -26.19 18.67
N THR A 82 -10.89 -25.08 19.42
CA THR A 82 -11.41 -23.81 18.90
C THR A 82 -10.63 -23.31 17.67
N LYS A 83 -9.35 -23.66 17.56
CA LYS A 83 -8.52 -23.32 16.39
C LYS A 83 -8.77 -24.26 15.20
N LEU A 84 -9.35 -25.45 15.43
CA LEU A 84 -9.67 -26.42 14.37
C LEU A 84 -10.84 -25.97 13.51
N GLU A 85 -11.73 -25.08 13.97
CA GLU A 85 -12.92 -24.62 13.21
C GLU A 85 -12.61 -24.02 11.83
N GLN A 86 -11.35 -23.74 11.56
CA GLN A 86 -10.88 -23.20 10.30
C GLN A 86 -9.92 -24.19 9.65
N VAL A 87 -10.15 -24.46 8.36
CA VAL A 87 -9.19 -25.21 7.53
C VAL A 87 -7.84 -24.48 7.61
N GLU A 88 -6.81 -25.18 8.06
CA GLU A 88 -5.46 -24.62 8.10
C GLU A 88 -5.03 -24.29 6.67
N ARG A 89 -4.86 -22.99 6.39
CA ARG A 89 -4.37 -22.49 5.11
C ARG A 89 -2.89 -22.22 5.23
N GLY A 90 -2.20 -22.24 4.09
CA GLY A 90 -0.85 -21.69 4.01
C GLY A 90 -0.80 -20.24 4.52
N GLY A 91 0.40 -19.78 4.83
CA GLY A 91 0.61 -18.37 5.18
C GLY A 91 0.09 -17.44 4.09
N ILE A 92 -0.36 -16.25 4.49
CA ILE A 92 -0.79 -15.21 3.57
C ILE A 92 0.38 -14.82 2.68
N VAL A 93 0.19 -14.89 1.37
CA VAL A 93 1.15 -14.40 0.37
C VAL A 93 0.94 -12.90 0.18
N LYS A 94 1.93 -12.11 0.58
CA LYS A 94 1.92 -10.65 0.45
C LYS A 94 2.50 -10.22 -0.88
N VAL A 95 1.77 -9.36 -1.58
CA VAL A 95 2.16 -8.86 -2.90
C VAL A 95 2.23 -7.34 -2.88
N ALA A 96 3.41 -6.75 -3.09
CA ALA A 96 3.57 -5.30 -3.20
C ALA A 96 3.30 -4.83 -4.64
N LEU A 97 2.45 -3.82 -4.82
CA LEU A 97 2.32 -3.07 -6.07
C LEU A 97 3.24 -1.85 -6.03
N ILE A 98 4.20 -1.81 -6.94
CA ILE A 98 5.24 -0.79 -7.02
C ILE A 98 5.14 -0.11 -8.38
N GLY A 99 5.37 1.19 -8.41
CA GLY A 99 5.46 1.92 -9.68
C GLY A 99 5.40 3.41 -9.46
N ALA A 100 5.84 4.16 -10.46
CA ALA A 100 5.80 5.61 -10.44
C ALA A 100 4.37 6.14 -10.18
N GLN A 101 4.29 7.40 -9.77
CA GLN A 101 3.03 8.12 -9.78
C GLN A 101 2.40 8.06 -11.19
N GLY A 102 1.09 7.76 -11.25
CA GLY A 102 0.38 7.62 -12.52
C GLY A 102 0.69 6.33 -13.30
N ALA A 103 1.43 5.37 -12.73
CA ALA A 103 1.65 4.04 -13.34
C ALA A 103 0.37 3.17 -13.39
N GLY A 104 -0.71 3.58 -12.72
CA GLY A 104 -2.00 2.88 -12.75
C GLY A 104 -2.22 1.85 -11.65
N LYS A 105 -1.51 1.96 -10.51
CA LYS A 105 -1.65 1.04 -9.35
C LYS A 105 -3.11 0.93 -8.87
N SER A 106 -3.72 2.07 -8.51
CA SER A 106 -5.09 2.13 -7.98
C SER A 106 -6.14 1.71 -9.02
N LEU A 107 -5.89 1.99 -10.30
CA LEU A 107 -6.72 1.51 -11.40
C LEU A 107 -6.63 0.00 -11.56
N LEU A 108 -5.42 -0.57 -11.45
CA LEU A 108 -5.21 -2.01 -11.47
C LEU A 108 -5.92 -2.69 -10.30
N ILE A 109 -5.89 -2.11 -9.09
CA ILE A 109 -6.65 -2.63 -7.94
C ILE A 109 -8.15 -2.71 -8.24
N ASN A 110 -8.74 -1.62 -8.72
CA ASN A 110 -10.17 -1.60 -9.05
C ASN A 110 -10.53 -2.62 -10.14
N ALA A 111 -9.65 -2.80 -11.14
CA ALA A 111 -9.83 -3.77 -12.20
C ALA A 111 -9.66 -5.23 -11.70
N LEU A 112 -8.65 -5.48 -10.86
CA LEU A 112 -8.31 -6.80 -10.34
C LEU A 112 -9.42 -7.37 -9.44
N PHE A 113 -10.06 -6.51 -8.66
CA PHE A 113 -11.19 -6.90 -7.81
C PHE A 113 -12.56 -6.68 -8.47
N ASP A 114 -12.60 -6.24 -9.74
CA ASP A 114 -13.81 -5.78 -10.45
C ASP A 114 -14.71 -4.85 -9.60
N CYS A 115 -14.08 -4.01 -8.79
CA CYS A 115 -14.74 -3.22 -7.75
C CYS A 115 -14.41 -1.74 -7.95
N THR A 116 -15.32 -1.01 -8.60
CA THR A 116 -15.14 0.43 -8.81
C THR A 116 -15.28 1.18 -7.49
N GLY A 117 -14.37 2.11 -7.22
CA GLY A 117 -14.38 2.89 -5.98
C GLY A 117 -13.82 2.14 -4.78
N LEU A 118 -13.02 1.09 -5.00
CA LEU A 118 -12.29 0.38 -3.93
C LEU A 118 -10.93 1.04 -3.60
N SER A 119 -10.25 1.57 -4.61
CA SER A 119 -9.01 2.35 -4.49
C SER A 119 -9.15 3.74 -5.11
N LEU A 120 -8.32 4.68 -4.65
CA LEU A 120 -8.33 6.08 -5.09
C LEU A 120 -7.81 6.24 -6.51
N THR A 121 -8.72 6.50 -7.45
CA THR A 121 -8.37 6.80 -8.84
C THR A 121 -8.62 8.28 -9.14
N GLY A 122 -7.62 8.97 -9.68
CA GLY A 122 -7.74 10.38 -10.10
C GLY A 122 -7.19 10.60 -11.51
N ALA A 123 -7.81 11.53 -12.25
CA ALA A 123 -7.43 11.87 -13.62
C ALA A 123 -6.33 12.95 -13.71
N LYS A 124 -5.94 13.58 -12.60
CA LYS A 124 -5.14 14.81 -12.61
C LYS A 124 -3.62 14.63 -12.60
N GLY A 125 -3.08 13.42 -12.84
CA GLY A 125 -1.63 13.19 -12.89
C GLY A 125 -0.89 13.34 -11.55
N PHE A 126 -1.60 13.66 -10.45
CA PHE A 126 -1.07 13.69 -9.08
C PHE A 126 -1.14 12.31 -8.41
N ALA A 127 -0.30 12.05 -7.41
CA ALA A 127 -0.41 10.87 -6.58
C ALA A 127 -1.76 10.91 -5.86
N CYS A 128 -2.57 9.86 -6.07
CA CYS A 128 -3.91 9.78 -5.50
C CYS A 128 -3.91 9.10 -4.13
N THR A 129 -2.81 8.43 -3.77
CA THR A 129 -2.67 7.61 -2.56
C THR A 129 -1.31 7.89 -1.93
N SER A 130 -1.32 8.48 -0.73
CA SER A 130 -0.13 8.87 0.04
C SER A 130 0.16 7.89 1.19
N ALA A 131 -0.86 7.15 1.66
CA ALA A 131 -0.72 6.11 2.67
C ALA A 131 -0.55 4.72 2.03
N ILE A 132 0.08 3.78 2.76
CA ILE A 132 0.10 2.37 2.35
C ILE A 132 -1.31 1.81 2.49
N VAL A 133 -1.81 1.16 1.44
CA VAL A 133 -3.13 0.51 1.45
C VAL A 133 -2.95 -0.99 1.30
N LYS A 134 -3.59 -1.77 2.16
CA LYS A 134 -3.59 -3.23 2.11
C LYS A 134 -4.99 -3.70 1.74
N TYR A 135 -5.07 -4.70 0.89
CA TYR A 135 -6.29 -5.38 0.50
C TYR A 135 -6.21 -6.81 1.00
N ALA A 136 -7.05 -7.14 1.97
CA ALA A 136 -7.02 -8.43 2.66
C ALA A 136 -8.43 -9.03 2.74
N TYR A 137 -8.51 -10.33 3.01
CA TYR A 137 -9.81 -10.98 3.14
C TYR A 137 -10.62 -10.41 4.31
N GLY A 138 -11.91 -10.17 4.06
CA GLY A 138 -12.93 -9.83 5.05
C GLY A 138 -14.09 -10.80 4.96
N GLN A 139 -14.61 -11.24 6.11
CA GLN A 139 -15.82 -12.06 6.16
C GLN A 139 -17.09 -11.21 6.02
N GLY A 140 -18.10 -11.76 5.37
CA GLY A 140 -19.40 -11.12 5.17
C GLY A 140 -19.50 -10.30 3.89
N ASP A 141 -20.62 -9.60 3.75
CA ASP A 141 -20.98 -8.91 2.49
C ASP A 141 -20.66 -7.40 2.51
N LYS A 142 -20.09 -6.92 3.62
CA LYS A 142 -19.70 -5.52 3.79
C LYS A 142 -18.23 -5.33 3.46
N TYR A 143 -17.91 -4.10 3.06
CA TYR A 143 -16.54 -3.62 3.00
C TYR A 143 -16.18 -3.03 4.36
N SER A 144 -14.98 -3.30 4.84
CA SER A 144 -14.46 -2.64 6.03
C SER A 144 -13.07 -2.08 5.80
N ALA A 145 -12.72 -1.07 6.57
CA ALA A 145 -11.38 -0.50 6.56
C ALA A 145 -10.86 -0.37 7.99
N GLU A 146 -9.62 -0.79 8.19
CA GLU A 146 -8.88 -0.64 9.44
C GLU A 146 -7.83 0.43 9.22
N VAL A 147 -8.00 1.59 9.85
CA VAL A 147 -7.00 2.66 9.83
C VAL A 147 -6.06 2.46 11.01
N ARG A 148 -4.79 2.22 10.72
CA ARG A 148 -3.73 2.14 11.72
C ARG A 148 -2.95 3.45 11.71
N PHE A 149 -2.85 4.08 12.87
CA PHE A 149 -1.98 5.24 13.04
C PHE A 149 -0.56 4.81 13.39
N LEU A 150 0.39 5.69 13.09
CA LEU A 150 1.79 5.49 13.45
C LEU A 150 1.94 5.30 14.96
N ASN A 151 2.78 4.36 15.37
CA ASN A 151 3.12 4.20 16.78
C ASN A 151 3.93 5.39 17.32
N ALA A 152 4.01 5.52 18.64
CA ALA A 152 4.69 6.65 19.30
C ALA A 152 6.14 6.88 18.81
N LYS A 153 6.91 5.80 18.61
CA LYS A 153 8.30 5.86 18.13
C LYS A 153 8.39 6.40 16.70
N MET A 154 7.50 5.95 15.82
CA MET A 154 7.45 6.44 14.43
C MET A 154 7.00 7.89 14.37
N ARG A 155 5.98 8.28 15.17
CA ARG A 155 5.55 9.68 15.28
C ARG A 155 6.68 10.58 15.75
N GLU A 156 7.41 10.16 16.80
CA GLU A 156 8.56 10.90 17.30
C GLU A 156 9.62 11.10 16.21
N SER A 157 9.96 10.05 15.45
CA SER A 157 10.93 10.15 14.37
C SER A 157 10.47 11.08 13.24
N ILE A 158 9.18 11.08 12.89
CA ILE A 158 8.59 11.98 11.90
C ILE A 158 8.65 13.43 12.37
N ILE A 159 8.24 13.70 13.60
CA ILE A 159 8.29 15.03 14.21
C ILE A 159 9.72 15.57 14.18
N ASP A 160 10.70 14.79 14.62
CA ASP A 160 12.10 15.23 14.66
C ASP A 160 12.64 15.60 13.27
N LYS A 161 12.31 14.81 12.23
CA LYS A 161 12.78 15.12 10.87
C LYS A 161 12.08 16.32 10.26
N HIS A 162 10.79 16.51 10.51
CA HIS A 162 10.08 17.69 10.00
C HIS A 162 10.52 18.97 10.70
N ILE A 163 10.80 18.93 12.01
CA ILE A 163 11.40 20.06 12.74
C ILE A 163 12.75 20.43 12.11
N ARG A 164 13.63 19.45 11.87
CA ARG A 164 14.93 19.69 11.21
C ARG A 164 14.78 20.26 9.81
N SER A 165 13.94 19.64 8.98
CA SER A 165 13.70 20.08 7.60
C SER A 165 13.21 21.53 7.52
N TYR A 166 12.35 21.92 8.47
CA TYR A 166 11.86 23.29 8.57
C TYR A 166 12.96 24.25 9.05
N LEU A 167 13.71 23.89 10.09
CA LEU A 167 14.82 24.70 10.62
C LEU A 167 15.94 24.92 9.61
N ASP A 168 16.38 23.85 8.93
CA ASP A 168 17.48 23.90 7.97
C ASP A 168 17.15 24.90 6.86
N TYR A 169 15.94 24.81 6.28
CA TYR A 169 15.47 25.75 5.26
C TYR A 169 15.45 27.21 5.74
N HIS A 170 14.97 27.46 6.96
CA HIS A 170 14.86 28.82 7.50
C HIS A 170 16.20 29.41 7.97
N ASN A 171 17.14 28.60 8.46
CA ASN A 171 18.48 29.04 8.82
C ASN A 171 19.31 29.36 7.58
N ASP A 172 19.18 28.55 6.53
CA ASP A 172 19.88 28.77 5.27
C ASP A 172 19.47 30.09 4.57
N LEU A 173 18.22 30.53 4.78
CA LEU A 173 17.78 31.85 4.32
C LEU A 173 18.49 32.98 5.07
N LYS A 174 18.58 32.88 6.40
CA LYS A 174 19.23 33.89 7.25
C LYS A 174 20.72 34.04 6.94
N ASP A 175 21.42 32.92 6.75
CA ASP A 175 22.85 32.92 6.40
C ASP A 175 23.10 33.51 4.99
N SER A 176 22.08 33.52 4.13
CA SER A 176 22.20 34.03 2.76
C SER A 176 21.89 35.53 2.59
N ASP A 177 21.29 36.15 3.60
CA ASP A 177 21.02 37.60 3.67
C ASP A 177 22.21 38.38 4.23
N ASP A 178 23.24 37.69 4.75
CA ASP A 178 24.45 38.31 5.27
C ASP A 178 25.34 38.80 4.11
N LYS A 179 25.48 40.13 3.97
CA LYS A 179 26.13 40.80 2.82
C LYS A 179 27.66 40.56 2.72
N GLY A 180 28.22 39.65 3.52
CA GLY A 180 29.62 39.28 3.61
C GLY A 180 29.99 38.03 2.79
N GLY A 181 29.69 38.05 1.49
CA GLY A 181 30.14 37.14 0.43
C GLY A 181 30.88 35.85 0.79
N ARG A 182 30.16 34.72 0.78
CA ARG A 182 30.65 33.46 0.18
C ARG A 182 29.71 33.08 -0.97
N PRO A 183 30.22 32.62 -2.13
CA PRO A 183 29.36 32.16 -3.21
C PRO A 183 28.43 31.04 -2.72
N ARG A 184 27.14 31.09 -3.05
CA ARG A 184 26.21 29.98 -2.82
C ARG A 184 26.76 28.74 -3.53
N THR A 185 27.27 27.76 -2.78
CA THR A 185 27.80 26.50 -3.33
C THR A 185 26.68 25.50 -3.69
N ARG A 186 25.41 25.84 -3.44
CA ARG A 186 24.27 24.94 -3.65
C ARG A 186 23.78 24.98 -5.09
N SER A 187 23.46 23.81 -5.62
CA SER A 187 22.85 23.68 -6.94
C SER A 187 21.36 24.00 -6.89
N PHE A 188 20.79 24.50 -8.00
CA PHE A 188 19.35 24.69 -8.15
C PHE A 188 18.51 23.45 -7.78
N LYS A 189 19.04 22.24 -8.05
CA LYS A 189 18.38 20.99 -7.67
C LYS A 189 18.28 20.81 -6.17
N GLN A 190 19.30 21.23 -5.42
CA GLN A 190 19.30 21.14 -3.96
C GLN A 190 18.27 22.10 -3.36
N ASP A 191 18.21 23.34 -3.87
CA ASP A 191 17.25 24.34 -3.39
C ASP A 191 15.79 23.94 -3.67
N GLU A 192 15.54 23.23 -4.77
CA GLU A 192 14.22 22.66 -5.06
C GLU A 192 13.85 21.54 -4.08
N LEU A 193 14.78 20.63 -3.80
CA LEU A 193 14.56 19.55 -2.84
C LEU A 193 14.32 20.08 -1.42
N ASP A 194 15.06 21.10 -1.00
CA ASP A 194 14.91 21.70 0.32
C ASP A 194 13.55 22.42 0.44
N ARG A 195 13.09 23.09 -0.63
CA ARG A 195 11.73 23.68 -0.69
C ARG A 195 10.63 22.64 -0.56
N GLU A 196 10.75 21.52 -1.28
CA GLU A 196 9.75 20.45 -1.22
C GLU A 196 9.74 19.73 0.15
N ARG A 197 10.91 19.54 0.78
CA ARG A 197 11.01 19.03 2.16
C ARG A 197 10.37 19.97 3.17
N LYS A 198 10.62 21.27 3.05
CA LYS A 198 10.00 22.30 3.87
C LYS A 198 8.48 22.29 3.71
N LYS A 199 7.98 22.25 2.47
CA LYS A 199 6.54 22.13 2.19
C LYS A 199 5.92 20.86 2.80
N THR A 200 6.62 19.73 2.72
CA THR A 200 6.19 18.47 3.35
C THR A 200 6.10 18.60 4.88
N ALA A 201 7.09 19.24 5.50
CA ALA A 201 7.09 19.50 6.94
C ALA A 201 5.94 20.44 7.35
N GLU A 202 5.71 21.49 6.59
CA GLU A 202 4.60 22.41 6.84
C GLU A 202 3.24 21.72 6.74
N ASN A 203 3.01 20.91 5.68
CA ASN A 203 1.76 20.16 5.55
C ASN A 203 1.52 19.22 6.73
N PHE A 204 2.58 18.58 7.24
CA PHE A 204 2.50 17.76 8.44
C PHE A 204 2.10 18.58 9.68
N PHE A 205 2.73 19.75 9.89
CA PHE A 205 2.40 20.61 11.02
C PHE A 205 0.98 21.19 10.90
N ASP A 206 0.60 21.70 9.73
CA ASP A 206 -0.75 22.18 9.45
C ASP A 206 -1.80 21.11 9.77
N THR A 207 -1.51 19.85 9.47
CA THR A 207 -2.39 18.72 9.79
C THR A 207 -2.59 18.53 11.28
N ILE A 208 -1.51 18.48 12.07
CA ILE A 208 -1.61 18.18 13.52
C ILE A 208 -2.05 19.39 14.34
N PHE A 209 -1.79 20.61 13.86
CA PHE A 209 -2.26 21.85 14.48
C PHE A 209 -3.66 22.26 14.00
N GLY A 210 -4.14 21.71 12.89
CA GLY A 210 -5.43 22.01 12.28
C GLY A 210 -5.41 23.18 11.30
N SER A 211 -4.44 24.09 11.41
CA SER A 211 -4.26 25.20 10.48
C SER A 211 -2.80 25.69 10.43
N ARG A 212 -2.46 26.41 9.36
CA ARG A 212 -1.16 27.10 9.21
C ARG A 212 -0.94 28.14 10.30
N ASP A 213 -1.97 28.91 10.63
CA ASP A 213 -1.87 29.99 11.62
C ASP A 213 -1.60 29.44 13.02
N ASP A 214 -2.29 28.36 13.40
CA ASP A 214 -2.07 27.69 14.69
C ASP A 214 -0.65 27.10 14.79
N PHE A 215 -0.18 26.47 13.71
CA PHE A 215 1.21 26.02 13.64
C PHE A 215 2.20 27.17 13.83
N LEU A 216 2.06 28.27 13.08
CA LEU A 216 2.98 29.40 13.16
C LEU A 216 2.94 30.11 14.52
N CYS A 217 1.78 30.19 15.16
CA CYS A 217 1.63 30.72 16.51
C CYS A 217 2.36 29.86 17.54
N ALA A 218 2.19 28.54 17.47
CA ALA A 218 2.88 27.58 18.35
C ALA A 218 4.40 27.59 18.12
N TRP A 219 4.83 27.66 16.86
CA TRP A 219 6.24 27.74 16.48
C TRP A 219 6.91 29.02 16.99
N SER A 220 6.29 30.18 16.76
CA SER A 220 6.84 31.48 17.14
C SER A 220 6.88 31.69 18.66
N SER A 221 5.95 31.07 19.38
CA SER A 221 5.88 31.13 20.85
C SER A 221 6.89 30.22 21.55
N SER A 222 7.66 29.41 20.81
CA SER A 222 8.70 28.53 21.36
C SER A 222 10.09 28.91 20.82
N PRO A 223 10.69 30.06 21.22
CA PRO A 223 11.85 30.57 20.51
C PRO A 223 13.17 29.86 20.83
N VAL A 224 13.23 28.86 21.74
CA VAL A 224 14.52 28.35 22.23
C VAL A 224 14.56 26.83 22.50
N ASN A 225 13.43 26.13 22.55
CA ASN A 225 13.42 24.71 22.95
C ASN A 225 12.70 23.82 21.93
N THR A 226 13.45 23.27 20.98
CA THR A 226 12.94 22.23 20.06
C THR A 226 12.28 21.06 20.81
N GLY A 227 12.63 20.82 22.08
CA GLY A 227 12.01 19.81 22.93
C GLY A 227 10.57 20.16 23.37
N GLU A 228 10.25 21.42 23.66
CA GLU A 228 8.89 21.84 24.00
C GLU A 228 7.98 21.75 22.78
N PHE A 229 8.42 22.28 21.64
CA PHE A 229 7.66 22.19 20.40
C PHE A 229 7.47 20.72 19.98
N LYS A 230 8.50 19.87 20.14
CA LYS A 230 8.38 18.42 19.92
C LYS A 230 7.32 17.79 20.82
N SER A 231 7.32 18.13 22.12
CA SER A 231 6.34 17.62 23.08
C SER A 231 4.92 18.07 22.71
N LEU A 232 4.77 19.32 22.27
CA LEU A 232 3.49 19.83 21.78
C LEU A 232 3.03 19.10 20.51
N CYS A 233 3.94 18.83 19.55
CA CYS A 233 3.61 18.03 18.37
C CYS A 233 3.16 16.61 18.75
N GLN A 234 3.80 15.98 19.74
CA GLN A 234 3.40 14.67 20.24
C GLN A 234 2.01 14.69 20.88
N LEU A 235 1.72 15.73 21.68
CA LEU A 235 0.39 15.95 22.25
C LEU A 235 -0.65 16.13 21.14
N LYS A 236 -0.40 17.01 20.17
CA LYS A 236 -1.29 17.28 19.04
C LYS A 236 -1.57 16.04 18.19
N CYS A 237 -0.56 15.21 17.94
CA CYS A 237 -0.77 13.91 17.30
C CYS A 237 -1.70 13.01 18.11
N THR A 238 -1.58 13.03 19.44
CA THR A 238 -2.40 12.19 20.34
C THR A 238 -3.83 12.71 20.36
N GLU A 239 -4.04 14.02 20.50
CA GLU A 239 -5.36 14.66 20.41
C GLU A 239 -6.07 14.35 19.08
N ALA A 240 -5.34 14.39 17.95
CA ALA A 240 -5.88 14.06 16.64
C ALA A 240 -6.31 12.59 16.51
N ILE A 241 -5.64 11.68 17.24
CA ILE A 241 -5.93 10.24 17.26
C ILE A 241 -7.07 9.91 18.24
N ASP A 242 -7.10 10.58 19.40
CA ASP A 242 -8.11 10.37 20.46
C ASP A 242 -9.53 10.75 20.01
N GLY A 243 -9.66 11.49 18.91
CA GLY A 243 -10.95 11.75 18.26
C GLY A 243 -11.60 10.52 17.61
N PHE A 244 -10.94 9.35 17.63
CA PHE A 244 -11.44 8.12 17.02
C PHE A 244 -11.52 6.97 18.01
N ASP A 245 -12.61 6.20 17.91
CA ASP A 245 -12.75 4.96 18.66
C ASP A 245 -11.74 3.92 18.18
N MET A 246 -10.90 3.46 19.09
CA MET A 246 -9.85 2.49 18.84
C MET A 246 -10.22 1.11 19.35
N THR A 247 -9.99 0.10 18.51
CA THR A 247 -10.05 -1.30 18.93
C THR A 247 -8.87 -1.67 19.83
N SER A 248 -8.93 -2.83 20.48
CA SER A 248 -7.82 -3.40 21.26
C SER A 248 -6.54 -3.64 20.45
N GLN A 249 -6.65 -3.67 19.12
CA GLN A 249 -5.52 -3.81 18.20
C GLN A 249 -4.93 -2.46 17.75
N GLY A 250 -5.44 -1.34 18.27
CA GLY A 250 -4.95 0.00 17.95
C GLY A 250 -5.32 0.47 16.54
N VAL A 251 -6.48 0.07 16.04
CA VAL A 251 -7.03 0.51 14.75
C VAL A 251 -8.43 1.08 14.90
N THR A 252 -8.76 2.05 14.06
CA THR A 252 -10.11 2.59 13.87
C THR A 252 -10.81 1.83 12.75
N LEU A 253 -12.04 1.38 13.00
CA LEU A 253 -12.80 0.56 12.07
C LEU A 253 -13.90 1.37 11.37
N PHE A 254 -13.94 1.24 10.04
CA PHE A 254 -15.01 1.76 9.21
C PHE A 254 -15.68 0.59 8.48
N SER A 255 -17.00 0.65 8.27
CA SER A 255 -17.70 -0.38 7.51
C SER A 255 -18.91 0.18 6.76
N LYS A 256 -19.02 -0.19 5.48
CA LYS A 256 -20.14 0.19 4.61
C LYS A 256 -20.54 -1.00 3.73
N SER A 257 -21.76 -0.97 3.23
CA SER A 257 -22.23 -1.95 2.24
C SER A 257 -21.74 -1.64 0.82
N ASN A 258 -21.28 -0.41 0.58
CA ASN A 258 -20.81 0.05 -0.72
C ASN A 258 -19.32 0.47 -0.65
N PRO A 259 -18.47 0.04 -1.60
CA PRO A 259 -17.04 0.34 -1.59
C PRO A 259 -16.76 1.83 -1.79
N ALA A 260 -17.50 2.52 -2.65
CA ALA A 260 -17.31 3.95 -2.92
C ALA A 260 -17.68 4.82 -1.70
N GLU A 261 -18.72 4.43 -0.95
CA GLU A 261 -19.08 5.07 0.31
C GLU A 261 -17.99 4.87 1.37
N LEU A 262 -17.45 3.65 1.48
CA LEU A 262 -16.34 3.37 2.39
C LEU A 262 -15.13 4.23 2.00
N LEU A 263 -14.78 4.25 0.71
CA LEU A 263 -13.66 5.02 0.19
C LEU A 263 -13.82 6.52 0.47
N GLN A 264 -15.04 7.06 0.34
CA GLN A 264 -15.33 8.45 0.66
C GLN A 264 -15.09 8.76 2.14
N GLU A 265 -15.47 7.85 3.04
CA GLU A 265 -15.29 8.00 4.48
C GLU A 265 -13.83 7.92 4.89
N ILE A 266 -13.06 7.00 4.30
CA ILE A 266 -11.64 6.80 4.65
C ILE A 266 -10.68 7.71 3.87
N LYS A 267 -11.17 8.44 2.88
CA LYS A 267 -10.37 9.32 2.01
C LYS A 267 -9.41 10.25 2.77
N PRO A 268 -9.80 10.89 3.90
CA PRO A 268 -8.90 11.75 4.68
C PRO A 268 -7.67 11.04 5.26
N PHE A 269 -7.68 9.70 5.36
CA PHE A 269 -6.56 8.89 5.84
C PHE A 269 -5.62 8.42 4.73
N LEU A 270 -6.02 8.63 3.47
CA LEU A 270 -5.32 8.10 2.30
C LEU A 270 -4.62 9.18 1.48
N SER A 271 -5.18 10.39 1.44
CA SER A 271 -4.70 11.48 0.61
C SER A 271 -5.14 12.83 1.18
N ASP A 272 -4.54 13.89 0.66
CA ASP A 272 -4.94 15.26 0.92
C ASP A 272 -6.26 15.61 0.20
N LEU A 273 -7.09 16.42 0.85
CA LEU A 273 -8.38 16.92 0.36
C LEU A 273 -8.47 18.43 0.57
N GLU A 274 -8.91 19.14 -0.45
CA GLU A 274 -9.20 20.57 -0.35
C GLU A 274 -10.21 20.81 0.79
N ASP A 275 -9.92 21.82 1.61
CA ASP A 275 -10.76 22.31 2.72
C ASP A 275 -11.08 21.28 3.84
N LYS A 276 -10.27 20.23 3.99
CA LYS A 276 -10.41 19.26 5.09
C LYS A 276 -9.06 18.92 5.72
N VAL A 277 -9.05 18.81 7.05
CA VAL A 277 -7.92 18.24 7.77
C VAL A 277 -7.83 16.75 7.42
N CYS A 278 -6.75 16.34 6.78
CA CYS A 278 -6.53 14.97 6.35
C CYS A 278 -5.41 14.33 7.17
N LEU A 279 -5.73 13.27 7.90
CA LEU A 279 -4.81 12.64 8.86
C LEU A 279 -3.84 11.64 8.22
N TRP A 280 -3.84 11.49 6.90
CA TRP A 280 -2.90 10.63 6.17
C TRP A 280 -1.41 10.80 6.59
N PRO A 281 -0.89 11.99 7.01
CA PRO A 281 0.51 12.13 7.42
C PRO A 281 0.85 11.35 8.71
N ILE A 282 -0.13 11.05 9.54
CA ILE A 282 0.03 10.29 10.80
C ILE A 282 -0.52 8.85 10.71
N VAL A 283 -0.98 8.44 9.52
CA VAL A 283 -1.46 7.08 9.25
C VAL A 283 -0.28 6.19 8.88
N ASP A 284 -0.20 5.01 9.50
CA ASP A 284 0.77 3.97 9.17
C ASP A 284 0.35 3.26 7.87
N CYS A 285 -0.82 2.61 7.92
CA CYS A 285 -1.46 1.97 6.77
C CYS A 285 -2.98 1.92 6.95
N VAL A 286 -3.69 1.72 5.85
CA VAL A 286 -5.13 1.41 5.83
C VAL A 286 -5.33 0.01 5.25
N THR A 287 -5.97 -0.89 5.99
CA THR A 287 -6.32 -2.23 5.50
C THR A 287 -7.78 -2.25 5.09
N ILE A 288 -8.06 -2.33 3.80
CA ILE A 288 -9.40 -2.55 3.25
C ILE A 288 -9.65 -4.05 3.19
N ARG A 289 -10.74 -4.49 3.82
CA ARG A 289 -11.19 -5.87 3.82
C ARG A 289 -12.46 -6.04 3.01
N LEU A 290 -12.45 -7.07 2.17
CA LEU A 290 -13.57 -7.46 1.33
C LEU A 290 -13.58 -8.98 1.14
N ASN A 291 -14.77 -9.52 0.93
CA ASN A 291 -14.96 -10.91 0.58
C ASN A 291 -14.73 -11.08 -0.93
N TYR A 292 -13.54 -11.51 -1.31
CA TYR A 292 -13.18 -11.73 -2.71
C TYR A 292 -12.37 -13.04 -2.86
N PRO A 293 -12.63 -13.86 -3.91
CA PRO A 293 -12.00 -15.18 -4.05
C PRO A 293 -10.48 -15.18 -3.96
N LEU A 294 -9.80 -14.25 -4.63
CA LEU A 294 -8.32 -14.16 -4.57
C LEU A 294 -7.80 -13.96 -3.15
N LEU A 295 -8.47 -13.12 -2.36
CA LEU A 295 -8.07 -12.82 -0.98
C LEU A 295 -8.40 -13.98 -0.05
N TYR A 296 -9.56 -14.63 -0.27
CA TYR A 296 -9.96 -15.82 0.47
C TYR A 296 -8.89 -16.92 0.36
N GLU A 297 -8.33 -17.12 -0.84
CA GLU A 297 -7.29 -18.13 -1.09
C GLU A 297 -5.91 -17.77 -0.50
N GLY A 298 -5.80 -16.71 0.32
CA GLY A 298 -4.60 -16.38 1.09
C GLY A 298 -3.71 -15.33 0.44
N LEU A 299 -4.27 -14.44 -0.38
CA LEU A 299 -3.56 -13.30 -0.96
C LEU A 299 -3.79 -12.02 -0.14
N GLU A 300 -2.74 -11.23 0.07
CA GLU A 300 -2.84 -9.84 0.52
C GLU A 300 -2.10 -8.94 -0.47
N ILE A 301 -2.79 -7.92 -1.00
CA ILE A 301 -2.19 -6.98 -1.94
C ILE A 301 -1.91 -5.67 -1.23
N ILE A 302 -0.68 -5.18 -1.35
CA ILE A 302 -0.18 -3.99 -0.70
C ILE A 302 0.10 -2.94 -1.78
N GLU A 303 -0.75 -1.93 -1.87
CA GLU A 303 -0.52 -0.76 -2.70
C GLU A 303 0.42 0.21 -1.99
N LEU A 304 1.64 0.34 -2.52
CA LEU A 304 2.63 1.29 -2.01
C LEU A 304 2.46 2.66 -2.69
N PRO A 305 2.73 3.77 -1.98
CA PRO A 305 2.75 5.09 -2.58
C PRO A 305 3.77 5.16 -3.73
N GLY A 306 3.53 6.04 -4.71
CA GLY A 306 4.39 6.15 -5.89
C GLY A 306 5.81 6.64 -5.56
N SER A 307 6.81 6.11 -6.28
CA SER A 307 8.17 6.64 -6.25
C SER A 307 8.17 8.08 -6.77
N GLY A 308 8.41 9.03 -5.87
CA GLY A 308 8.17 10.46 -6.07
C GLY A 308 7.70 11.18 -4.80
N ASP A 309 7.33 10.44 -3.76
CA ASP A 309 7.05 11.01 -2.45
C ASP A 309 8.32 11.69 -1.86
N VAL A 310 8.23 13.00 -1.63
CA VAL A 310 9.31 13.79 -1.01
C VAL A 310 9.43 13.48 0.49
N ASN A 311 8.39 12.89 1.08
CA ASN A 311 8.43 12.41 2.45
C ASN A 311 9.35 11.19 2.56
N MET A 312 10.63 11.45 2.83
CA MET A 312 11.66 10.42 2.99
C MET A 312 11.32 9.36 4.03
N LEU A 313 10.52 9.68 5.05
CA LEU A 313 10.10 8.70 6.06
C LEU A 313 9.02 7.76 5.55
N ARG A 314 8.11 8.26 4.71
CA ARG A 314 7.13 7.42 4.01
C ARG A 314 7.79 6.57 2.94
N ALA A 315 8.72 7.14 2.16
CA ALA A 315 9.53 6.37 1.22
C ALA A 315 10.27 5.23 1.93
N LYS A 316 10.96 5.53 3.04
CA LYS A 316 11.64 4.51 3.84
C LYS A 316 10.68 3.45 4.38
N HIS A 317 9.53 3.85 4.89
CA HIS A 317 8.55 2.90 5.40
C HIS A 317 7.97 2.01 4.28
N ALA A 318 7.72 2.57 3.10
CA ALA A 318 7.31 1.79 1.93
C ALA A 318 8.40 0.80 1.50
N ASP A 319 9.68 1.19 1.57
CA ASP A 319 10.82 0.29 1.33
C ASP A 319 10.88 -0.83 2.38
N GLU A 320 10.71 -0.52 3.68
CA GLU A 320 10.66 -1.52 4.75
C GLU A 320 9.51 -2.53 4.55
N VAL A 321 8.35 -2.07 4.05
CA VAL A 321 7.24 -2.96 3.70
C VAL A 321 7.58 -3.80 2.47
N LYS A 322 8.15 -3.19 1.42
CA LYS A 322 8.61 -3.87 0.20
C LYS A 322 9.62 -4.99 0.50
N ASP A 323 10.51 -4.78 1.46
CA ASP A 323 11.49 -5.80 1.86
C ASP A 323 10.85 -7.00 2.59
N SER A 324 9.63 -6.85 3.09
CA SER A 324 8.91 -7.86 3.87
C SER A 324 7.86 -8.67 3.10
N VAL A 325 7.65 -8.36 1.81
CA VAL A 325 6.64 -9.06 0.99
C VAL A 325 7.21 -10.32 0.32
N ASP A 326 6.32 -11.22 -0.10
CA ASP A 326 6.69 -12.45 -0.78
C ASP A 326 6.85 -12.27 -2.30
N VAL A 327 6.15 -11.29 -2.88
CA VAL A 327 6.13 -11.01 -4.33
C VAL A 327 6.09 -9.50 -4.57
N GLU A 328 6.89 -9.05 -5.54
CA GLU A 328 6.84 -7.67 -6.05
C GLU A 328 6.21 -7.64 -7.45
N ILE A 329 5.20 -6.80 -7.64
CA ILE A 329 4.62 -6.47 -8.94
C ILE A 329 4.98 -5.02 -9.26
N ILE A 330 5.75 -4.83 -10.34
CA ILE A 330 6.28 -3.54 -10.76
C ILE A 330 5.51 -3.09 -12.00
N LEU A 331 4.77 -1.99 -11.85
CA LEU A 331 3.95 -1.41 -12.89
C LEU A 331 4.75 -0.35 -13.65
N GLY A 332 4.74 -0.46 -14.97
CA GLY A 332 5.31 0.54 -15.88
C GLY A 332 4.31 0.94 -16.96
N ASP A 333 4.37 2.20 -17.38
CA ASP A 333 3.58 2.67 -18.52
C ASP A 333 4.05 1.93 -19.78
N THR A 334 3.12 1.28 -20.50
CA THR A 334 3.44 0.50 -21.70
C THR A 334 4.28 1.30 -22.67
N VAL A 335 4.07 2.61 -22.83
CA VAL A 335 4.82 3.48 -23.76
C VAL A 335 6.32 3.50 -23.46
N ARG A 336 6.72 3.42 -22.18
CA ARG A 336 8.12 3.65 -21.75
C ARG A 336 8.76 2.47 -21.04
N ILE A 337 8.03 1.39 -20.75
CA ILE A 337 8.48 0.31 -19.87
C ILE A 337 9.87 -0.29 -20.22
N GLY A 338 10.21 -0.39 -21.50
CA GLY A 338 11.52 -0.90 -21.94
C GLY A 338 12.69 0.08 -21.79
N THR A 339 12.43 1.34 -21.49
CA THR A 339 13.44 2.42 -21.32
C THR A 339 13.24 3.18 -20.00
N ASP A 340 12.40 2.66 -19.12
CA ASP A 340 12.12 3.30 -17.83
C ASP A 340 13.13 2.80 -16.80
N ASP A 341 14.13 3.65 -16.51
CA ASP A 341 15.21 3.33 -15.57
C ASP A 341 14.69 3.00 -14.17
N LEU A 342 13.56 3.59 -13.76
CA LEU A 342 12.95 3.31 -12.47
C LEU A 342 12.34 1.91 -12.45
N VAL A 343 11.63 1.50 -13.50
CA VAL A 343 11.12 0.12 -13.62
C VAL A 343 12.28 -0.88 -13.63
N MET A 344 13.31 -0.62 -14.44
CA MET A 344 14.47 -1.52 -14.58
C MET A 344 15.28 -1.64 -13.28
N SER A 345 15.56 -0.53 -12.61
CA SER A 345 16.30 -0.52 -11.33
C SER A 345 15.48 -1.17 -10.21
N THR A 346 14.18 -0.90 -10.13
CA THR A 346 13.28 -1.54 -9.16
C THR A 346 13.24 -3.05 -9.39
N ALA A 347 13.12 -3.50 -10.64
CA ALA A 347 13.10 -4.93 -10.97
C ALA A 347 14.40 -5.62 -10.59
N ARG A 348 15.55 -5.01 -10.90
CA ARG A 348 16.86 -5.54 -10.50
C ARG A 348 16.98 -5.64 -8.98
N ALA A 349 16.57 -4.60 -8.25
CA ALA A 349 16.59 -4.61 -6.79
C ALA A 349 15.67 -5.70 -6.20
N GLY A 350 14.44 -5.83 -6.72
CA GLY A 350 13.52 -6.88 -6.28
C GLY A 350 14.04 -8.28 -6.58
N ILE A 351 14.71 -8.49 -7.72
CA ILE A 351 15.30 -9.79 -8.08
C ILE A 351 16.44 -10.15 -7.12
N LEU A 352 17.25 -9.16 -6.72
CA LEU A 352 18.31 -9.37 -5.74
C LEU A 352 17.75 -9.71 -4.35
N ASN A 353 16.60 -9.13 -3.98
CA ASN A 353 16.00 -9.33 -2.66
C ASN A 353 15.19 -10.63 -2.55
N HIS A 354 14.31 -10.88 -3.52
CA HIS A 354 13.30 -11.95 -3.45
C HIS A 354 13.52 -13.08 -4.45
N GLY A 355 14.46 -12.90 -5.39
CA GLY A 355 14.71 -13.84 -6.48
C GLY A 355 13.81 -13.63 -7.70
N PRO A 356 14.23 -14.10 -8.88
CA PRO A 356 13.57 -13.79 -10.15
C PRO A 356 12.16 -14.38 -10.29
N SER A 357 11.84 -15.47 -9.60
CA SER A 357 10.50 -16.07 -9.64
C SER A 357 9.45 -15.23 -8.89
N LYS A 358 9.87 -14.34 -7.99
CA LYS A 358 9.03 -13.51 -7.11
C LYS A 358 8.86 -12.07 -7.57
N VAL A 359 9.44 -11.69 -8.70
CA VAL A 359 9.27 -10.37 -9.29
C VAL A 359 8.48 -10.48 -10.59
N LYS A 360 7.49 -9.61 -10.76
CA LYS A 360 6.68 -9.48 -11.97
C LYS A 360 6.71 -8.05 -12.47
N VAL A 361 6.88 -7.85 -13.78
CA VAL A 361 6.80 -6.54 -14.42
C VAL A 361 5.53 -6.50 -15.26
N ILE A 362 4.65 -5.54 -14.99
CA ILE A 362 3.35 -5.38 -15.66
C ILE A 362 3.34 -4.07 -16.46
N ALA A 363 3.07 -4.19 -17.76
CA ALA A 363 2.82 -3.05 -18.63
C ALA A 363 1.36 -2.61 -18.53
N THR A 364 1.12 -1.38 -18.09
CA THR A 364 -0.22 -0.80 -17.94
C THR A 364 -0.56 0.16 -19.08
N LYS A 365 -1.85 0.46 -19.28
CA LYS A 365 -2.35 1.37 -20.34
C LYS A 365 -2.03 0.89 -21.76
N ILE A 366 -2.18 -0.41 -21.99
CA ILE A 366 -1.84 -1.05 -23.28
C ILE A 366 -2.71 -0.53 -24.45
N ASP A 367 -3.88 0.01 -24.13
CA ASP A 367 -4.89 0.57 -25.04
C ASP A 367 -4.50 1.96 -25.60
N VAL A 368 -3.56 2.67 -24.97
CA VAL A 368 -3.16 4.04 -25.36
C VAL A 368 -2.35 4.08 -26.66
N ARG A 369 -1.97 2.94 -27.27
CA ARG A 369 -1.08 2.91 -28.44
C ARG A 369 -1.84 2.81 -29.77
N THR A 370 -1.76 3.87 -30.59
CA THR A 370 -2.10 3.86 -32.02
C THR A 370 -1.00 3.18 -32.87
N HIS A 371 -1.40 2.63 -34.03
CA HIS A 371 -0.68 1.70 -34.91
C HIS A 371 0.78 2.01 -35.34
N HIS A 372 1.35 3.19 -35.05
CA HIS A 372 2.57 3.67 -35.72
C HIS A 372 3.90 3.54 -34.94
N VAL A 373 3.90 3.09 -33.68
CA VAL A 373 5.12 3.18 -32.83
C VAL A 373 5.92 1.87 -32.73
N LEU A 374 5.43 0.76 -33.29
CA LEU A 374 6.07 -0.56 -33.13
C LEU A 374 7.06 -0.95 -34.24
N SER A 375 7.14 -0.20 -35.34
CA SER A 375 8.14 -0.46 -36.38
C SER A 375 9.58 -0.12 -35.94
N MET A 376 9.78 0.48 -34.76
CA MET A 376 11.08 1.06 -34.39
C MET A 376 11.74 0.50 -33.12
N LYS A 377 11.16 -0.48 -32.41
CA LYS A 377 11.76 -1.01 -31.15
C LYS A 377 11.82 -2.54 -31.00
N LEU A 378 11.49 -3.31 -32.04
CA LEU A 378 11.79 -4.75 -32.11
C LEU A 378 13.04 -5.07 -32.95
N ILE A 379 13.89 -4.07 -33.22
CA ILE A 379 15.16 -4.27 -33.90
C ILE A 379 16.26 -4.49 -32.85
N HIS A 380 16.66 -5.75 -32.74
CA HIS A 380 17.95 -6.28 -32.27
C HIS A 380 18.33 -6.17 -30.78
N SER A 381 18.13 -7.27 -30.06
CA SER A 381 19.09 -7.75 -29.06
C SER A 381 19.39 -9.24 -29.27
N SER A 382 19.79 -9.59 -30.50
CA SER A 382 20.62 -10.75 -30.76
C SER A 382 22.04 -10.25 -30.90
N GLY A 383 22.73 -10.14 -29.76
CA GLY A 383 24.12 -9.71 -29.68
C GLY A 383 24.77 -10.48 -28.54
N SER A 384 25.55 -11.49 -28.92
CA SER A 384 26.44 -12.27 -28.07
C SER A 384 27.33 -11.35 -27.21
N ILE A 385 27.40 -11.63 -25.91
CA ILE A 385 28.66 -11.79 -25.12
C ILE A 385 28.40 -12.88 -24.10
#